data_AF-A0A7L5BE83-F1
#
_entry.id   AF-A0A7L5BE83-F1
#
_cell.length_a   1.000
_cell.length_b   1.000
_cell.length_c   1.000
_cell.angle_alpha   90.00
_cell.angle_beta   90.00
_cell.angle_gamma   90.00
#
_symmetry.space_group_name_H-M   'P 1'
#
loop_
_entity.id
_entity.type
_entity.pdbx_description
1 polymer ?
#
loop_
_entity_poly.entity_id
_entity_poly.type
_entity_poly.pdbx_seq_one_letter_code
_entity_poly.pdbx_strand_id
1 'polypeptide(L)'
;MAIKEIFDEGAMTIAFRIPFKRNKSKVIAELNEVIPRIRESLSRENVWYRVVDISGKWRSDNEAFDDPWTSPNAEAWVQLAGHGEFLEGLRIWVDELENLLALHLREEHVSIRETDEVLLGEVPVSILAVMYSDFVPVFTRFLDVWDDPNLDQQYSVVAEIVQSHGRCQEVEDLLVKLAAHEGGDGDLIQSVLRPQLEKLYGDFPNSTLFRTMVETMHARGAELEDSDGNRHIFHYCPNWPELTANATTILAELDT
;
A
#
# COMPACT_ATOMS: atom_id res chain seq x y z
N MET A 1 13.25 6.29 26.07
CA MET A 1 14.65 5.86 25.85
C MET A 1 14.98 6.41 24.48
N ALA A 2 16.15 7.03 24.27
CA ALA A 2 16.35 7.85 23.07
C ALA A 2 16.31 7.02 21.79
N ILE A 3 15.41 7.36 20.86
CA ILE A 3 15.46 6.90 19.46
C ILE A 3 16.88 7.10 18.94
N LYS A 4 17.45 6.04 18.37
CA LYS A 4 18.79 6.10 17.77
C LYS A 4 18.64 6.24 16.26
N GLU A 5 19.10 7.36 15.74
CA GLU A 5 19.29 7.55 14.30
C GLU A 5 20.62 6.94 13.89
N ILE A 6 20.59 6.11 12.85
CA ILE A 6 21.78 5.52 12.26
C ILE A 6 21.73 5.86 10.78
N PHE A 7 22.70 6.68 10.36
CA PHE A 7 22.89 7.03 8.97
C PHE A 7 23.99 6.15 8.39
N ASP A 8 23.68 5.46 7.30
CA ASP A 8 24.62 4.69 6.50
C ASP A 8 24.95 5.48 5.24
N GLU A 9 26.17 6.01 5.18
CA GLU A 9 26.65 6.82 4.05
C GLU A 9 26.84 5.99 2.77
N GLY A 10 27.11 4.69 2.89
CA GLY A 10 27.28 3.81 1.73
C GLY A 10 25.95 3.50 1.04
N ALA A 11 24.89 3.44 1.85
CA ALA A 11 23.52 3.12 1.41
C ALA A 11 22.64 4.35 1.17
N MET A 12 23.06 5.53 1.64
CA MET A 12 22.22 6.73 1.75
C MET A 12 20.92 6.47 2.55
N THR A 13 21.02 5.64 3.60
CA THR A 13 19.87 5.16 4.40
C THR A 13 19.90 5.74 5.80
N ILE A 14 18.75 6.18 6.32
CA ILE A 14 18.56 6.49 7.73
C ILE A 14 17.59 5.49 8.39
N ALA A 15 18.04 4.88 9.49
CA ALA A 15 17.22 4.01 10.32
C ALA A 15 16.87 4.71 11.64
N PHE A 16 15.57 4.81 11.93
CA PHE A 16 15.03 5.26 13.21
C PHE A 16 14.78 4.04 14.10
N ARG A 17 15.77 3.68 14.93
CA ARG A 17 15.68 2.48 15.77
C ARG A 17 14.89 2.74 17.03
N ILE A 18 13.75 2.06 17.14
CA ILE A 18 12.89 1.99 18.31
C ILE A 18 13.03 0.56 18.88
N PRO A 19 13.59 0.37 20.07
CA PRO A 19 13.62 -0.96 20.65
C PRO A 19 12.20 -1.36 21.04
N PHE A 20 11.61 -2.37 20.40
CA PHE A 20 10.32 -2.89 20.82
C PHE A 20 10.37 -3.32 22.28
N LYS A 21 9.68 -2.55 23.12
CA LYS A 21 9.45 -2.84 24.52
C LYS A 21 7.96 -3.14 24.66
N ARG A 22 7.62 -4.18 25.42
CA ARG A 22 6.24 -4.54 25.77
C ARG A 22 5.51 -3.51 26.67
N ASN A 23 5.96 -2.24 26.69
CA ASN A 23 5.32 -1.16 27.45
C ASN A 23 4.55 -0.23 26.50
N LYS A 24 3.22 -0.32 26.57
CA LYS A 24 2.25 0.45 25.78
C LYS A 24 2.63 1.91 25.57
N SER A 25 2.80 2.64 26.68
CA SER A 25 3.01 4.09 26.66
C SER A 25 4.33 4.49 26.00
N LYS A 26 5.31 3.58 25.97
CA LYS A 26 6.65 3.88 25.48
C LYS A 26 6.76 3.68 23.98
N VAL A 27 6.24 2.56 23.44
CA VAL A 27 6.39 2.27 22.01
C VAL A 27 5.63 3.26 21.13
N ILE A 28 4.38 3.60 21.48
CA ILE A 28 3.60 4.59 20.71
C ILE A 28 4.20 5.99 20.85
N ALA A 29 4.65 6.38 22.04
CA ALA A 29 5.32 7.67 22.21
C ALA A 29 6.63 7.75 21.43
N GLU A 30 7.42 6.67 21.41
CA GLU A 30 8.66 6.57 20.64
C GLU A 30 8.37 6.59 19.11
N LEU A 31 7.29 5.97 18.65
CA LEU A 31 6.83 6.10 17.25
C LEU A 31 6.44 7.54 16.90
N ASN A 32 5.67 8.21 17.75
CA ASN A 32 5.28 9.61 17.53
C ASN A 32 6.48 10.56 17.53
N GLU A 33 7.51 10.28 18.34
CA GLU A 33 8.77 11.02 18.34
C GLU A 33 9.60 10.83 17.04
N VAL A 34 9.32 9.79 16.24
CA VAL A 34 9.98 9.56 14.94
C VAL A 34 9.41 10.44 13.82
N ILE A 35 8.11 10.78 13.84
CA ILE A 35 7.48 11.63 12.81
C ILE A 35 8.23 12.96 12.55
N PRO A 36 8.57 13.79 13.55
CA PRO A 36 9.33 15.02 13.29
C PRO A 36 10.73 14.76 12.73
N ARG A 37 11.37 13.63 13.08
CA ARG A 37 12.69 13.25 12.57
C ARG A 37 12.61 12.77 11.12
N ILE A 38 11.54 12.06 10.76
CA ILE A 38 11.25 11.72 9.36
C ILE A 38 11.13 13.02 8.56
N ARG A 39 10.32 13.98 9.04
CA ARG A 39 10.16 15.28 8.37
C ARG A 39 11.50 15.98 8.14
N GLU A 40 12.35 16.08 9.16
CA GLU A 40 13.69 16.66 9.03
C GLU A 40 14.57 15.88 8.03
N SER A 41 14.43 14.55 7.99
CA SER A 41 15.18 13.73 7.05
C SER A 41 14.71 13.90 5.60
N LEU A 42 13.46 14.27 5.35
CA LEU A 42 12.92 14.45 3.99
C LEU A 42 13.61 15.59 3.24
N SER A 43 14.09 16.62 3.95
CA SER A 43 14.86 17.70 3.32
C SER A 43 16.33 17.35 3.05
N ARG A 44 16.78 16.12 3.34
CA ARG A 44 18.17 15.70 3.14
C ARG A 44 18.35 15.04 1.78
N GLU A 45 19.02 15.74 0.87
CA GLU A 45 19.34 15.25 -0.47
C GLU A 45 20.26 14.01 -0.47
N ASN A 46 21.03 13.81 0.61
CA ASN A 46 21.90 12.65 0.80
C ASN A 46 21.23 11.46 1.50
N VAL A 47 19.90 11.48 1.62
CA VAL A 47 19.12 10.38 2.20
C VAL A 47 18.08 9.94 1.20
N TRP A 48 18.32 8.77 0.61
CA TRP A 48 17.40 8.16 -0.33
C TRP A 48 16.38 7.28 0.41
N TYR A 49 16.84 6.58 1.45
CA TYR A 49 16.04 5.54 2.10
C TYR A 49 15.81 5.80 3.58
N ARG A 50 14.61 5.47 4.06
CA ARG A 50 14.14 5.70 5.45
C ARG A 50 13.50 4.43 5.99
N VAL A 51 13.85 4.07 7.22
CA VAL A 51 13.37 2.84 7.86
C VAL A 51 12.97 3.11 9.30
N VAL A 52 11.79 2.61 9.71
CA VAL A 52 11.43 2.48 11.13
C VAL A 52 11.73 1.04 11.58
N ASP A 53 12.81 0.88 12.35
CA ASP A 53 13.20 -0.41 12.92
C ASP A 53 12.65 -0.53 14.33
N ILE A 54 11.57 -1.30 14.50
CA ILE A 54 11.05 -1.63 15.82
C ILE A 54 11.65 -2.91 16.41
N SER A 55 12.32 -3.73 15.60
CA SER A 55 12.95 -4.97 16.06
C SER A 55 14.19 -4.69 16.94
N GLY A 56 14.86 -3.56 16.70
CA GLY A 56 16.17 -3.23 17.27
C GLY A 56 17.29 -4.15 16.80
N LYS A 57 16.99 -5.04 15.84
CA LYS A 57 17.90 -6.05 15.28
C LYS A 57 18.31 -5.72 13.85
N TRP A 58 17.78 -4.65 13.25
CA TRP A 58 18.14 -4.28 11.90
C TRP A 58 19.63 -3.95 11.80
N ARG A 59 20.27 -4.47 10.75
CA ARG A 59 21.70 -4.32 10.49
C ARG A 59 21.90 -3.86 9.05
N SER A 60 22.68 -2.79 8.86
CA SER A 60 23.09 -2.30 7.54
C SER A 60 24.45 -2.85 7.11
N ASP A 61 25.11 -3.66 7.94
CA ASP A 61 26.50 -4.09 7.74
C ASP A 61 26.66 -5.28 6.78
N ASN A 62 25.56 -5.79 6.20
CA ASN A 62 25.60 -6.77 5.12
C ASN A 62 25.46 -6.08 3.76
N GLU A 63 26.30 -6.47 2.79
CA GLU A 63 26.25 -6.01 1.39
C GLU A 63 24.94 -6.39 0.66
N ALA A 64 24.08 -7.19 1.29
CA ALA A 64 22.69 -7.40 0.90
C ALA A 64 21.81 -6.74 1.95
N PHE A 65 21.06 -5.71 1.54
CA PHE A 65 19.91 -5.22 2.29
C PHE A 65 18.95 -6.39 2.42
N ASP A 66 18.77 -6.92 3.64
CA ASP A 66 17.81 -8.00 3.88
C ASP A 66 16.41 -7.47 3.56
N ASP A 67 15.70 -8.17 2.67
CA ASP A 67 14.31 -7.86 2.33
C ASP A 67 13.49 -7.72 3.62
N PRO A 68 12.89 -6.56 3.86
CA PRO A 68 12.23 -6.28 5.12
C PRO A 68 11.08 -7.20 5.46
N TRP A 69 10.40 -7.69 4.44
CA TRP A 69 9.26 -8.59 4.55
C TRP A 69 9.67 -9.98 4.98
N THR A 70 10.94 -10.34 4.75
CA THR A 70 11.57 -11.56 5.24
C THR A 70 12.53 -11.33 6.41
N SER A 71 12.68 -10.07 6.86
CA SER A 71 13.54 -9.66 7.96
C SER A 71 12.85 -9.75 9.34
N PRO A 72 13.62 -9.75 10.45
CA PRO A 72 13.08 -9.64 11.81
C PRO A 72 12.25 -8.36 12.07
N ASN A 73 12.27 -7.36 11.17
CA ASN A 73 11.48 -6.15 11.32
C ASN A 73 9.98 -6.38 11.04
N ALA A 74 9.63 -7.14 9.99
CA ALA A 74 8.24 -7.51 9.72
C ALA A 74 7.65 -8.34 10.86
N GLU A 75 8.41 -9.32 11.40
CA GLU A 75 7.97 -10.10 12.56
C GLU A 75 7.67 -9.20 13.78
N ALA A 76 8.51 -8.19 14.03
CA ALA A 76 8.28 -7.25 15.12
C ALA A 76 7.01 -6.41 14.91
N TRP A 77 6.70 -6.03 13.66
CA TRP A 77 5.46 -5.32 13.32
C TRP A 77 4.24 -6.21 13.47
N VAL A 78 4.30 -7.48 13.06
CA VAL A 78 3.23 -8.46 13.31
C VAL A 78 3.00 -8.64 14.82
N GLN A 79 4.08 -8.76 15.61
CA GLN A 79 3.97 -8.86 17.07
C GLN A 79 3.33 -7.61 17.66
N LEU A 80 3.74 -6.41 17.24
CA LEU A 80 3.17 -5.14 17.71
C LEU A 80 1.69 -5.02 17.33
N ALA A 81 1.31 -5.38 16.10
CA ALA A 81 -0.07 -5.35 15.62
C ALA A 81 -0.96 -6.35 16.38
N GLY A 82 -0.43 -7.51 16.79
CA GLY A 82 -1.16 -8.50 17.59
C GLY A 82 -1.56 -8.02 19.00
N HIS A 83 -1.04 -6.88 19.45
CA HIS A 83 -1.44 -6.23 20.70
C HIS A 83 -2.55 -5.22 20.45
N GLY A 84 -3.81 -5.70 20.54
CA GLY A 84 -5.02 -4.90 20.25
C GLY A 84 -5.09 -3.57 21.02
N GLU A 85 -4.46 -3.47 22.18
CA GLU A 85 -4.37 -2.25 22.97
C GLU A 85 -3.55 -1.12 22.31
N PHE A 86 -2.79 -1.39 21.24
CA PHE A 86 -1.97 -0.42 20.50
C PHE A 86 -2.64 0.12 19.24
N LEU A 87 -3.73 -0.50 18.76
CA LEU A 87 -4.31 -0.20 17.45
C LEU A 87 -4.74 1.26 17.28
N GLU A 88 -5.31 1.88 18.31
CA GLU A 88 -5.68 3.31 18.26
C GLU A 88 -4.43 4.21 18.06
N GLY A 89 -3.36 3.92 18.80
CA GLY A 89 -2.10 4.66 18.69
C GLY A 89 -1.41 4.43 17.35
N LEU A 90 -1.45 3.19 16.84
CA LEU A 90 -0.92 2.85 15.52
C LEU A 90 -1.71 3.54 14.40
N ARG A 91 -3.05 3.60 14.51
CA ARG A 91 -3.88 4.32 13.53
C ARG A 91 -3.50 5.79 13.45
N ILE A 92 -3.43 6.47 14.60
CA ILE A 92 -3.03 7.88 14.66
C ILE A 92 -1.64 8.07 14.04
N TRP A 93 -0.68 7.22 14.40
CA TRP A 93 0.68 7.32 13.89
C TRP A 93 0.77 7.12 12.37
N VAL A 94 0.08 6.11 11.83
CA VAL A 94 0.07 5.86 10.38
C VAL A 94 -0.64 6.99 9.63
N ASP A 95 -1.74 7.51 10.16
CA ASP A 95 -2.43 8.67 9.56
C ASP A 95 -1.52 9.91 9.55
N GLU A 96 -0.75 10.16 10.62
CA GLU A 96 0.23 11.26 10.66
C GLU A 96 1.36 11.04 9.65
N LEU A 97 1.83 9.80 9.48
CA LEU A 97 2.82 9.45 8.49
C LEU A 97 2.30 9.70 7.07
N GLU A 98 1.13 9.15 6.71
CA GLU A 98 0.50 9.34 5.40
C GLU A 98 0.37 10.82 5.05
N ASN A 99 -0.14 11.64 5.98
CA ASN A 99 -0.26 13.09 5.78
C ASN A 99 1.09 13.78 5.54
N LEU A 100 2.16 13.33 6.23
CA LEU A 100 3.50 13.85 6.03
C LEU A 100 4.03 13.53 4.62
N LEU A 101 3.86 12.29 4.17
CA LEU A 101 4.33 11.85 2.85
C LEU A 101 3.51 12.52 1.73
N ALA A 102 2.18 12.63 1.91
CA ALA A 102 1.30 13.34 0.99
C ALA A 102 1.70 14.81 0.82
N LEU A 103 2.06 15.48 1.92
CA LEU A 103 2.53 16.87 1.86
C LEU A 103 3.85 16.97 1.09
N HIS A 104 4.80 16.08 1.38
CA HIS A 104 6.09 16.06 0.70
C HIS A 104 5.94 15.84 -0.81
N LEU A 105 5.14 14.86 -1.23
CA LEU A 105 4.86 14.60 -2.64
C LEU A 105 4.24 15.83 -3.34
N ARG A 106 3.36 16.56 -2.66
CA ARG A 106 2.75 17.79 -3.20
C ARG A 106 3.73 18.94 -3.34
N GLU A 107 4.67 19.09 -2.39
CA GLU A 107 5.62 20.20 -2.35
C GLU A 107 6.81 19.99 -3.29
N GLU A 108 7.38 18.79 -3.30
CA GLU A 108 8.59 18.48 -4.06
C GLU A 108 8.29 17.85 -5.43
N HIS A 109 7.03 17.46 -5.69
CA HIS A 109 6.62 16.72 -6.90
C HIS A 109 7.41 15.43 -7.15
N VAL A 110 8.01 14.89 -6.10
CA VAL A 110 8.81 13.67 -6.11
C VAL A 110 8.23 12.77 -5.04
N SER A 111 7.84 11.57 -5.46
CA SER A 111 7.50 10.49 -4.55
C SER A 111 8.71 10.16 -3.68
N ILE A 112 8.43 9.78 -2.43
CA ILE A 112 9.44 9.05 -1.70
C ILE A 112 9.51 7.70 -2.39
N ARG A 113 10.63 7.44 -3.06
CA ARG A 113 10.90 6.12 -3.61
C ARG A 113 11.00 5.19 -2.42
N GLU A 114 9.98 4.37 -2.21
CA GLU A 114 10.11 3.23 -1.35
C GLU A 114 10.51 2.06 -2.25
N THR A 115 11.81 1.75 -2.32
CA THR A 115 12.26 0.49 -2.95
C THR A 115 11.99 -0.67 -2.00
N ASP A 116 12.27 -1.90 -2.42
CA ASP A 116 12.41 -3.08 -1.54
C ASP A 116 13.34 -2.86 -0.33
N GLU A 117 14.07 -1.74 -0.31
CA GLU A 117 15.02 -1.32 0.71
C GLU A 117 14.44 -0.23 1.66
N VAL A 118 13.19 0.21 1.48
CA VAL A 118 12.55 1.32 2.20
C VAL A 118 11.34 0.87 3.00
N LEU A 119 11.27 1.35 4.25
CA LEU A 119 10.49 0.71 5.30
C LEU A 119 9.85 1.72 6.23
N LEU A 120 9.33 2.77 5.61
CA LEU A 120 8.79 3.88 6.37
C LEU A 120 7.33 3.59 6.74
N GLY A 121 6.47 3.40 5.74
CA GLY A 121 5.05 3.12 5.97
C GLY A 121 4.54 1.82 5.34
N GLU A 122 5.11 1.36 4.22
CA GLU A 122 4.64 0.15 3.51
C GLU A 122 4.41 -1.06 4.44
N VAL A 123 5.47 -1.55 5.11
CA VAL A 123 5.41 -2.74 5.95
C VAL A 123 4.39 -2.61 7.10
N PRO A 124 4.45 -1.57 7.95
CA PRO A 124 3.48 -1.45 9.05
C PRO A 124 2.05 -1.29 8.54
N VAL A 125 1.80 -0.50 7.50
CA VAL A 125 0.45 -0.28 6.96
C VAL A 125 -0.12 -1.57 6.39
N SER A 126 0.69 -2.32 5.62
CA SER A 126 0.26 -3.57 5.01
C SER A 126 -0.05 -4.65 6.03
N ILE A 127 0.81 -4.84 7.04
CA ILE A 127 0.56 -5.78 8.14
C ILE A 127 -0.74 -5.43 8.86
N LEU A 128 -0.94 -4.14 9.17
CA LEU A 128 -2.16 -3.68 9.83
C LEU A 128 -3.40 -3.89 8.97
N ALA A 129 -3.32 -3.61 7.66
CA ALA A 129 -4.43 -3.79 6.73
C ALA A 129 -4.78 -5.27 6.50
N VAL A 130 -3.79 -6.17 6.46
CA VAL A 130 -4.04 -7.63 6.40
C VAL A 130 -4.69 -8.11 7.69
N MET A 131 -4.23 -7.65 8.85
CA MET A 131 -4.75 -8.12 10.14
C MET A 131 -6.11 -7.51 10.53
N TYR A 132 -6.41 -6.28 10.11
CA TYR A 132 -7.57 -5.52 10.57
C TYR A 132 -8.22 -4.72 9.43
N SER A 133 -9.49 -5.01 9.13
CA SER A 133 -10.24 -4.36 8.04
C SER A 133 -10.27 -2.84 8.13
N ASP A 134 -10.32 -2.28 9.34
CA ASP A 134 -10.36 -0.82 9.54
C ASP A 134 -9.08 -0.09 9.08
N PHE A 135 -7.98 -0.81 8.83
CA PHE A 135 -6.74 -0.25 8.30
C PHE A 135 -6.68 -0.35 6.77
N VAL A 136 -7.57 -1.08 6.12
CA VAL A 136 -7.65 -1.16 4.65
C VAL A 136 -7.87 0.22 4.01
N PRO A 137 -8.73 1.12 4.55
CA PRO A 137 -8.83 2.48 4.02
C PRO A 137 -7.54 3.30 4.16
N VAL A 138 -6.73 3.02 5.18
CA VAL A 138 -5.43 3.69 5.38
C VAL A 138 -4.43 3.20 4.35
N PHE A 139 -4.33 1.88 4.16
CA PHE A 139 -3.54 1.26 3.09
C PHE A 139 -3.94 1.81 1.72
N THR A 140 -5.25 1.88 1.46
CA THR A 140 -5.80 2.43 0.22
C THR A 140 -5.30 3.84 -0.06
N ARG A 141 -5.27 4.75 0.93
CA ARG A 141 -4.71 6.11 0.75
C ARG A 141 -3.19 6.09 0.61
N PHE A 142 -2.51 5.20 1.33
CA PHE A 142 -1.05 5.09 1.29
C PHE A 142 -0.54 4.80 -0.13
N LEU A 143 -1.31 4.07 -0.94
CA LEU A 143 -1.00 3.83 -2.35
C LEU A 143 -0.88 5.10 -3.22
N ASP A 144 -1.40 6.26 -2.78
CA ASP A 144 -1.23 7.53 -3.54
C ASP A 144 0.12 8.21 -3.29
N VAL A 145 0.76 7.89 -2.17
CA VAL A 145 2.00 8.54 -1.71
C VAL A 145 3.20 7.61 -1.78
N TRP A 146 2.94 6.33 -2.06
CA TRP A 146 3.92 5.28 -2.22
C TRP A 146 4.14 5.01 -3.71
N ASP A 147 5.37 5.23 -4.16
CA ASP A 147 5.83 4.90 -5.52
C ASP A 147 6.57 3.56 -5.46
N ASP A 148 5.84 2.49 -5.78
CA ASP A 148 6.35 1.12 -5.71
C ASP A 148 6.89 0.67 -7.08
N PRO A 149 8.20 0.40 -7.23
CA PRO A 149 8.75 -0.25 -8.41
C PRO A 149 8.45 -1.77 -8.48
N ASN A 150 7.83 -2.37 -7.45
CA ASN A 150 7.64 -3.81 -7.26
C ASN A 150 6.15 -4.24 -7.14
N LEU A 151 5.39 -4.05 -8.22
CA LEU A 151 3.96 -4.40 -8.33
C LEU A 151 3.60 -5.81 -7.79
N ASP A 152 4.47 -6.81 -7.94
CA ASP A 152 4.22 -8.17 -7.45
C ASP A 152 3.99 -8.23 -5.93
N GLN A 153 4.71 -7.40 -5.18
CA GLN A 153 4.61 -7.31 -3.73
C GLN A 153 3.29 -6.66 -3.31
N GLN A 154 2.95 -5.52 -3.91
CA GLN A 154 1.66 -4.87 -3.73
C GLN A 154 0.51 -5.85 -4.01
N TYR A 155 0.60 -6.63 -5.10
CA TYR A 155 -0.42 -7.61 -5.45
C TYR A 155 -0.57 -8.71 -4.40
N SER A 156 0.55 -9.18 -3.84
CA SER A 156 0.52 -10.18 -2.76
C SER A 156 -0.20 -9.64 -1.52
N VAL A 157 0.08 -8.39 -1.12
CA VAL A 157 -0.59 -7.76 0.03
C VAL A 157 -2.08 -7.60 -0.22
N VAL A 158 -2.48 -7.13 -1.42
CA VAL A 158 -3.90 -6.99 -1.77
C VAL A 158 -4.60 -8.35 -1.74
N ALA A 159 -3.97 -9.40 -2.25
CA ALA A 159 -4.52 -10.76 -2.19
C ALA A 159 -4.72 -11.24 -0.75
N GLU A 160 -3.76 -10.97 0.15
CA GLU A 160 -3.88 -11.29 1.57
C GLU A 160 -4.99 -10.50 2.28
N ILE A 161 -5.17 -9.22 1.95
CA ILE A 161 -6.27 -8.37 2.44
C ILE A 161 -7.62 -8.96 2.03
N VAL A 162 -7.80 -9.27 0.73
CA VAL A 162 -9.04 -9.88 0.19
C VAL A 162 -9.31 -11.23 0.84
N GLN A 163 -8.27 -12.05 1.04
CA GLN A 163 -8.41 -13.35 1.69
C GLN A 163 -8.79 -13.24 3.18
N SER A 164 -8.26 -12.24 3.88
CA SER A 164 -8.45 -12.06 5.32
C SER A 164 -9.83 -11.48 5.66
N HIS A 165 -10.29 -10.50 4.89
CA HIS A 165 -11.52 -9.76 5.20
C HIS A 165 -12.71 -10.12 4.31
N GLY A 166 -12.47 -10.75 3.16
CA GLY A 166 -13.51 -11.17 2.24
C GLY A 166 -14.30 -9.98 1.67
N ARG A 167 -15.63 -10.12 1.64
CA ARG A 167 -16.53 -9.09 1.10
C ARG A 167 -16.92 -8.08 2.17
N CYS A 168 -16.27 -6.93 2.17
CA CYS A 168 -16.65 -5.75 2.96
C CYS A 168 -16.39 -4.47 2.16
N GLN A 169 -16.97 -3.35 2.62
CA GLN A 169 -16.90 -2.08 1.89
C GLN A 169 -15.45 -1.62 1.70
N GLU A 170 -14.61 -1.78 2.73
CA GLU A 170 -13.22 -1.34 2.70
C GLU A 170 -12.40 -2.08 1.65
N VAL A 171 -12.66 -3.39 1.46
CA VAL A 171 -12.02 -4.19 0.40
C VAL A 171 -12.57 -3.82 -0.97
N GLU A 172 -13.90 -3.63 -1.09
CA GLU A 172 -14.52 -3.20 -2.35
C GLU A 172 -13.94 -1.84 -2.81
N ASP A 173 -13.78 -0.88 -1.89
CA ASP A 173 -13.20 0.45 -2.17
C ASP A 173 -11.73 0.37 -2.63
N LEU A 174 -10.92 -0.48 -1.97
CA LEU A 174 -9.54 -0.75 -2.38
C LEU A 174 -9.48 -1.28 -3.81
N LEU A 175 -10.30 -2.29 -4.12
CA LEU A 175 -10.32 -2.90 -5.45
C LEU A 175 -10.81 -1.93 -6.54
N VAL A 176 -11.78 -1.08 -6.24
CA VAL A 176 -12.23 0.00 -7.14
C VAL A 176 -11.10 0.98 -7.41
N LYS A 177 -10.37 1.41 -6.38
CA LYS A 177 -9.22 2.30 -6.54
C LYS A 177 -8.14 1.68 -7.44
N LEU A 178 -7.78 0.43 -7.21
CA LEU A 178 -6.76 -0.29 -7.99
C LEU A 178 -7.19 -0.48 -9.44
N ALA A 179 -8.45 -0.85 -9.69
CA ALA A 179 -8.98 -0.91 -11.05
C ALA A 179 -8.94 0.46 -11.76
N ALA A 180 -9.13 1.55 -11.01
CA ALA A 180 -9.03 2.88 -11.57
C ALA A 180 -7.59 3.35 -11.79
N HIS A 181 -6.56 2.72 -11.21
CA HIS A 181 -5.16 3.14 -11.36
C HIS A 181 -4.63 2.73 -12.75
N GLU A 182 -3.98 3.66 -13.47
CA GLU A 182 -3.35 3.46 -14.80
C GLU A 182 -4.13 2.69 -15.88
N GLY A 183 -5.47 2.70 -15.85
CA GLY A 183 -6.29 2.07 -16.91
C GLY A 183 -6.64 0.60 -16.65
N GLY A 184 -6.41 0.14 -15.44
CA GLY A 184 -6.82 -1.18 -14.98
C GLY A 184 -5.62 -2.02 -14.67
N ASP A 185 -5.48 -2.32 -13.39
CA ASP A 185 -4.60 -3.37 -12.90
C ASP A 185 -5.16 -4.76 -13.28
N GLY A 186 -5.29 -5.00 -14.59
CA GLY A 186 -5.87 -6.19 -15.17
C GLY A 186 -5.08 -7.43 -14.76
N ASP A 187 -3.78 -7.29 -14.56
CA ASP A 187 -2.92 -8.38 -14.09
C ASP A 187 -3.24 -8.75 -12.64
N LEU A 188 -3.39 -7.79 -11.71
CA LEU A 188 -3.87 -8.09 -10.36
C LEU A 188 -5.25 -8.78 -10.38
N ILE A 189 -6.23 -8.19 -11.08
CA ILE A 189 -7.61 -8.65 -11.05
C ILE A 189 -7.75 -10.05 -11.69
N GLN A 190 -7.11 -10.27 -12.84
CA GLN A 190 -7.21 -11.54 -13.59
C GLN A 190 -6.25 -12.61 -13.10
N SER A 191 -4.98 -12.26 -12.84
CA SER A 191 -3.92 -13.24 -12.61
C SER A 191 -3.75 -13.57 -11.14
N VAL A 192 -4.09 -12.65 -10.23
CA VAL A 192 -3.90 -12.83 -8.78
C VAL A 192 -5.22 -13.04 -8.05
N LEU A 193 -6.22 -12.19 -8.29
CA LEU A 193 -7.44 -12.14 -7.47
C LEU A 193 -8.60 -12.99 -8.00
N ARG A 194 -8.54 -13.49 -9.23
CA ARG A 194 -9.65 -14.22 -9.86
C ARG A 194 -10.25 -15.32 -8.97
N PRO A 195 -9.48 -16.27 -8.38
CA PRO A 195 -10.06 -17.34 -7.57
C PRO A 195 -10.85 -16.80 -6.36
N GLN A 196 -10.35 -15.73 -5.74
CA GLN A 196 -10.96 -15.08 -4.59
C GLN A 196 -12.22 -14.34 -5.00
N LEU A 197 -12.20 -13.62 -6.13
CA LEU A 197 -13.35 -12.89 -6.66
C LEU A 197 -14.49 -13.83 -7.08
N GLU A 198 -14.18 -14.92 -7.79
CA GLU A 198 -15.16 -15.96 -8.13
C GLU A 198 -15.74 -16.62 -6.87
N LYS A 199 -14.93 -16.86 -5.85
CA LYS A 199 -15.39 -17.41 -4.57
C LYS A 199 -16.31 -16.45 -3.80
N LEU A 200 -15.99 -15.15 -3.78
CA LEU A 200 -16.71 -14.14 -2.99
C LEU A 200 -17.99 -13.66 -3.67
N TYR A 201 -17.98 -13.53 -5.00
CA TYR A 201 -19.08 -12.94 -5.78
C TYR A 201 -19.82 -13.95 -6.66
N GLY A 202 -19.26 -15.14 -6.87
CA GLY A 202 -19.79 -16.13 -7.82
C GLY A 202 -19.55 -15.66 -9.25
N ASP A 203 -20.51 -14.93 -9.79
CA ASP A 203 -20.43 -14.30 -11.12
C ASP A 203 -19.87 -12.88 -11.00
N PHE A 204 -18.56 -12.77 -10.77
CA PHE A 204 -17.89 -11.49 -10.58
C PHE A 204 -18.08 -10.51 -11.74
N PRO A 205 -17.99 -10.91 -13.04
CA PRO A 205 -18.25 -10.01 -14.16
C PRO A 205 -19.66 -9.41 -14.17
N ASN A 206 -20.65 -10.03 -13.53
CA ASN A 206 -22.01 -9.49 -13.41
C ASN A 206 -22.30 -8.88 -12.02
N SER A 207 -21.27 -8.74 -11.18
CA SER A 207 -21.41 -8.20 -9.82
C SER A 207 -21.56 -6.67 -9.80
N THR A 208 -22.16 -6.15 -8.73
CA THR A 208 -22.23 -4.70 -8.48
C THR A 208 -20.83 -4.09 -8.37
N LEU A 209 -19.88 -4.77 -7.72
CA LEU A 209 -18.50 -4.30 -7.60
C LEU A 209 -17.86 -4.09 -8.97
N PHE A 210 -17.97 -5.07 -9.87
CA PHE A 210 -17.39 -4.96 -11.21
C PHE A 210 -18.01 -3.80 -12.00
N ARG A 211 -19.33 -3.60 -11.90
CA ARG A 211 -19.97 -2.41 -12.48
C ARG A 211 -19.41 -1.11 -11.91
N THR A 212 -19.26 -1.01 -10.59
CA THR A 212 -18.65 0.16 -9.93
C THR A 212 -17.23 0.42 -10.42
N MET A 213 -16.42 -0.63 -10.62
CA MET A 213 -15.07 -0.49 -11.19
C MET A 213 -15.12 0.14 -12.59
N VAL A 214 -15.98 -0.39 -13.49
CA VAL A 214 -16.13 0.13 -14.86
C VAL A 214 -16.64 1.57 -14.85
N GLU A 215 -17.63 1.89 -14.01
CA GLU A 215 -18.16 3.26 -13.85
C GLU A 215 -17.08 4.23 -13.34
N THR A 216 -16.27 3.80 -12.38
CA THR A 216 -15.17 4.61 -11.84
C THR A 216 -14.10 4.87 -12.88
N MET A 217 -13.72 3.85 -13.67
CA MET A 217 -12.78 4.01 -14.76
C MET A 217 -13.35 4.90 -15.88
N HIS A 218 -14.63 4.74 -16.22
CA HIS A 218 -15.32 5.58 -17.20
C HIS A 218 -15.31 7.06 -16.81
N ALA A 219 -15.52 7.36 -15.53
CA ALA A 219 -15.50 8.73 -15.00
C ALA A 219 -14.14 9.45 -15.16
N ARG A 220 -13.03 8.70 -15.35
CA ARG A 220 -11.71 9.29 -15.64
C ARG A 220 -11.57 9.82 -17.07
N GLY A 221 -12.48 9.46 -17.98
CA GLY A 221 -12.59 10.03 -19.31
C GLY A 221 -11.27 9.99 -20.12
N ALA A 222 -10.86 11.14 -20.63
CA ALA A 222 -9.71 11.29 -21.53
C ALA A 222 -8.35 10.92 -20.90
N GLU A 223 -8.26 10.76 -19.58
CA GLU A 223 -7.02 10.29 -18.93
C GLU A 223 -6.67 8.84 -19.29
N LEU A 224 -7.67 8.05 -19.69
CA LEU A 224 -7.54 6.65 -20.06
C LEU A 224 -7.73 6.42 -21.58
N GLU A 225 -7.73 7.48 -22.38
CA GLU A 225 -7.81 7.40 -23.83
C GLU A 225 -6.42 7.27 -24.46
N ASP A 226 -6.23 6.31 -25.37
CA ASP A 226 -5.05 6.33 -26.25
C ASP A 226 -5.08 7.50 -27.24
N SER A 227 -3.99 7.65 -27.98
CA SER A 227 -3.88 8.59 -29.10
C SER A 227 -4.93 8.39 -30.20
N ASP A 228 -5.61 7.23 -30.24
CA ASP A 228 -6.67 6.91 -31.19
C ASP A 228 -8.08 7.16 -30.62
N GLY A 229 -8.18 7.65 -29.37
CA GLY A 229 -9.44 7.97 -28.69
C GLY A 229 -10.15 6.75 -28.11
N ASN A 230 -9.49 5.60 -28.03
CA ASN A 230 -10.05 4.41 -27.38
C ASN A 230 -9.84 4.50 -25.88
N ARG A 231 -10.91 4.36 -25.10
CA ARG A 231 -10.82 4.23 -23.64
C ARG A 231 -10.28 2.84 -23.29
N HIS A 232 -9.22 2.80 -22.50
CA HIS A 232 -8.65 1.57 -22.00
C HIS A 232 -9.26 1.16 -20.66
N ILE A 233 -10.23 0.24 -20.72
CA ILE A 233 -10.82 -0.38 -19.54
C ILE A 233 -10.75 -1.89 -19.73
N PHE A 234 -9.94 -2.57 -18.91
CA PHE A 234 -9.68 -4.01 -19.01
C PHE A 234 -9.32 -4.45 -20.45
N HIS A 235 -8.45 -3.70 -21.14
CA HIS A 235 -8.04 -4.10 -22.49
C HIS A 235 -7.32 -5.43 -22.41
N TYR A 236 -7.92 -6.41 -23.07
CA TYR A 236 -7.37 -7.74 -23.23
C TYR A 236 -7.13 -8.44 -21.88
N CYS A 237 -8.21 -8.98 -21.31
CA CYS A 237 -8.14 -9.99 -20.28
C CYS A 237 -8.15 -11.42 -20.88
N PRO A 238 -7.03 -11.95 -21.44
CA PRO A 238 -7.04 -13.19 -22.23
C PRO A 238 -7.48 -14.41 -21.43
N ASN A 239 -7.24 -14.40 -20.12
CA ASN A 239 -7.61 -15.51 -19.25
C ASN A 239 -9.01 -15.34 -18.65
N TRP A 240 -9.70 -14.20 -18.88
CA TRP A 240 -11.04 -13.94 -18.35
C TRP A 240 -11.90 -13.12 -19.34
N PRO A 241 -12.26 -13.71 -20.49
CA PRO A 241 -12.95 -13.00 -21.57
C PRO A 241 -14.31 -12.41 -21.19
N GLU A 242 -14.97 -12.99 -20.18
CA GLU A 242 -16.24 -12.48 -19.64
C GLU A 242 -16.11 -11.08 -19.04
N LEU A 243 -14.95 -10.73 -18.44
CA LEU A 243 -14.70 -9.38 -17.95
C LEU A 243 -14.75 -8.36 -19.09
N THR A 244 -14.03 -8.64 -20.18
CA THR A 244 -13.98 -7.75 -21.35
C THR A 244 -15.36 -7.55 -21.98
N ALA A 245 -16.13 -8.64 -22.13
CA ALA A 245 -17.47 -8.59 -22.72
C ALA A 245 -18.44 -7.76 -21.87
N ASN A 246 -18.42 -7.95 -20.55
CA ASN A 246 -19.29 -7.21 -19.64
C ASN A 246 -18.85 -5.74 -19.49
N ALA A 247 -17.55 -5.46 -19.40
CA ALA A 247 -17.05 -4.09 -19.41
C ALA A 247 -17.50 -3.33 -20.67
N THR A 248 -17.39 -3.96 -21.85
CA THR A 248 -17.84 -3.38 -23.12
C THR A 248 -19.34 -3.05 -23.10
N THR A 249 -20.15 -3.95 -22.54
CA THR A 249 -21.61 -3.76 -22.41
C THR A 249 -21.93 -2.58 -21.50
N ILE A 250 -21.28 -2.51 -20.33
CA ILE A 250 -21.48 -1.42 -19.36
C ILE A 250 -21.03 -0.08 -19.98
N LEU A 251 -19.91 -0.04 -20.70
CA LEU A 251 -19.44 1.19 -21.35
C LEU A 251 -20.41 1.69 -22.42
N ALA A 252 -20.97 0.77 -23.22
CA ALA A 252 -21.98 1.12 -24.20
C ALA A 252 -23.26 1.71 -23.56
N GLU A 253 -23.63 1.26 -22.34
CA GLU A 253 -24.73 1.86 -21.57
C GLU A 253 -24.39 3.25 -21.02
N LEU A 254 -23.13 3.47 -20.59
CA LEU A 254 -22.70 4.74 -20.01
C LEU A 254 -22.49 5.85 -21.05
N ASP A 255 -22.26 5.49 -22.31
CA ASP A 255 -22.04 6.41 -23.42
C ASP A 255 -23.32 6.89 -24.13
N THR A 256 -24.49 6.33 -23.78
CA THR A 256 -25.80 6.71 -24.32
C THR A 256 -26.49 7.79 -23.50
#